data_AF-B6K6F4-F1
#
_entry.id   AF-B6K6F4-F1
#
_cell.length_a   1.000
_cell.length_b   1.000
_cell.length_c   1.000
_cell.angle_alpha   90.00
_cell.angle_beta   90.00
_cell.angle_gamma   90.00
#
_symmetry.space_group_name_H-M   'P 1'
#
loop_
_entity.id
_entity.type
_entity.pdbx_description
1 polymer ?
#
loop_
_entity_poly.entity_id
_entity_poly.type
_entity_poly.pdbx_seq_one_letter_code
_entity_poly.pdbx_strand_id
1 'polypeptide(L)'
;METKNSVLSNELKCLYIRGLYLTEKIIRKYFSVTDFQIQWIDDLSALLKFKNSNDVEEAYYHYLSLGSVLNALVKPIYGTQEEITNIYLSPGKSPL
;
A
#
# COMPACT_ATOMS: atom_id res chain seq x y z
N MET A 1 20.86 -31.54 -3.62
CA MET A 1 20.41 -30.39 -4.44
C MET A 1 18.95 -30.17 -4.09
N GLU A 2 18.71 -29.46 -2.99
CA GLU A 2 17.35 -29.29 -2.45
C GLU A 2 16.72 -28.08 -3.14
N THR A 3 15.75 -28.36 -4.00
CA THR A 3 14.80 -27.36 -4.49
C THR A 3 14.04 -26.82 -3.29
N LYS A 4 14.43 -25.64 -2.81
CA LYS A 4 13.64 -24.85 -1.88
C LYS A 4 12.29 -24.59 -2.54
N ASN A 5 11.30 -25.37 -2.12
CA ASN A 5 9.89 -25.12 -2.39
C ASN A 5 9.61 -23.65 -2.06
N SER A 6 9.32 -22.88 -3.11
CA SER A 6 8.72 -21.57 -2.99
C SER A 6 7.36 -21.77 -2.33
N VAL A 7 7.35 -21.69 -0.99
CA VAL A 7 6.13 -21.37 -0.26
C VAL A 7 5.89 -19.91 -0.62
N LEU A 8 5.19 -19.70 -1.75
CA LEU A 8 4.43 -18.49 -2.00
C LEU A 8 3.47 -18.40 -0.82
N SER A 9 3.89 -17.72 0.25
CA SER A 9 2.96 -17.38 1.32
C SER A 9 1.86 -16.59 0.61
N ASN A 10 0.63 -17.13 0.63
CA ASN A 10 -0.58 -16.41 0.24
C ASN A 10 -0.88 -15.32 1.29
N GLU A 11 0.15 -14.60 1.72
CA GLU A 11 -0.02 -13.45 2.59
C GLU A 11 -0.68 -12.36 1.79
N LEU A 12 -1.84 -11.95 2.29
CA LEU A 12 -2.65 -10.88 1.74
C LEU A 12 -1.78 -9.61 1.61
N LYS A 13 -1.63 -9.13 0.38
CA LYS A 13 -0.91 -7.89 0.10
C LYS A 13 -1.77 -6.68 0.48
N CYS A 14 -1.13 -5.55 0.70
CA CYS A 14 -1.77 -4.28 1.05
C CYS A 14 -0.99 -3.09 0.45
N LEU A 15 -1.62 -1.92 0.46
CA LEU A 15 -0.97 -0.66 0.08
C LEU A 15 -0.80 0.22 1.30
N TYR A 16 0.44 0.51 1.67
CA TYR A 16 0.72 1.65 2.53
C TYR A 16 0.75 2.91 1.67
N ILE A 17 0.07 3.96 2.12
CA ILE A 17 0.05 5.24 1.43
C ILE A 17 0.45 6.35 2.40
N ARG A 18 1.24 7.30 1.90
CA ARG A 18 1.63 8.51 2.64
C ARG A 18 1.43 9.75 1.78
N GLY A 19 0.83 10.81 2.32
CA GLY A 19 0.59 12.04 1.58
C GLY A 19 0.32 13.26 2.46
N LEU A 20 0.62 14.45 1.94
CA LEU A 20 0.19 15.71 2.55
C LEU A 20 -1.31 15.90 2.24
N TYR A 21 -2.13 16.05 3.27
CA TYR A 21 -3.60 16.14 3.18
C TYR A 21 -4.27 14.83 2.74
N LEU A 22 -3.84 13.70 3.30
CA LEU A 22 -4.47 12.42 3.04
C LEU A 22 -5.88 12.39 3.63
N THR A 23 -6.90 12.31 2.77
CA THR A 23 -8.31 12.17 3.18
C THR A 23 -8.93 10.97 2.49
N GLU A 24 -9.96 10.36 3.08
CA GLU A 24 -10.69 9.27 2.43
C GLU A 24 -11.20 9.65 1.03
N LYS A 25 -11.67 10.90 0.86
CA LYS A 25 -12.09 11.42 -0.46
C LYS A 25 -10.95 11.40 -1.49
N ILE A 26 -9.74 11.79 -1.07
CA ILE A 26 -8.55 11.75 -1.94
C ILE A 26 -8.15 10.32 -2.26
N ILE A 27 -8.11 9.44 -1.25
CA ILE A 27 -7.79 8.02 -1.42
C ILE A 27 -8.77 7.38 -2.41
N ARG A 28 -10.08 7.51 -2.18
CA ARG A 28 -11.11 6.93 -3.05
C ARG A 28 -11.16 7.54 -4.44
N LYS A 29 -10.65 8.76 -4.64
CA LYS A 29 -10.51 9.35 -5.98
C LYS A 29 -9.45 8.62 -6.81
N TYR A 30 -8.33 8.22 -6.20
CA TYR A 30 -7.18 7.65 -6.92
C TYR A 30 -7.15 6.13 -6.94
N PHE A 31 -7.83 5.48 -6.00
CA PHE A 31 -7.97 4.02 -5.92
C PHE A 31 -9.42 3.58 -6.20
N SER A 32 -10.18 4.34 -7.00
CA SER A 32 -11.64 4.23 -7.14
C SER A 32 -12.20 2.88 -7.60
N VAL A 33 -11.39 2.07 -8.27
CA VAL A 33 -11.81 0.82 -8.92
C VAL A 33 -11.87 -0.38 -7.96
N THR A 34 -11.48 -0.22 -6.70
CA THR A 34 -11.22 -1.36 -5.83
C THR A 34 -11.96 -1.29 -4.49
N ASP A 35 -12.51 -2.42 -4.06
CA ASP A 35 -13.11 -2.57 -2.73
C ASP A 35 -12.00 -2.77 -1.67
N PHE A 36 -11.75 -1.75 -0.85
CA PHE A 36 -10.75 -1.79 0.22
C PHE A 36 -11.24 -1.11 1.49
N GLN A 37 -10.66 -1.54 2.61
CA GLN A 37 -10.78 -0.88 3.91
C GLN A 37 -9.59 0.04 4.14
N ILE A 38 -9.85 1.22 4.70
CA ILE A 38 -8.82 2.18 5.09
C ILE A 38 -8.55 2.02 6.58
N GLN A 39 -7.34 1.62 6.94
CA GLN A 39 -6.86 1.70 8.32
C GLN A 39 -5.91 2.90 8.43
N TRP A 40 -6.35 3.94 9.13
CA TRP A 40 -5.50 5.09 9.43
C TRP A 40 -4.40 4.72 10.42
N ILE A 41 -3.19 5.22 10.15
CA ILE A 41 -2.01 5.02 10.99
C ILE A 41 -1.69 6.32 11.73
N ASP A 42 -1.69 7.42 10.98
CA ASP A 42 -1.54 8.79 11.46
C ASP A 42 -2.24 9.75 10.48
N ASP A 43 -2.13 11.06 10.72
CA ASP A 43 -2.78 12.10 9.90
C ASP A 43 -2.29 12.16 8.44
N LEU A 44 -1.17 11.52 8.13
CA LEU A 44 -0.51 11.55 6.82
C LEU A 44 -0.43 10.17 6.17
N SER A 45 -0.77 9.11 6.89
CA SER A 45 -0.48 7.74 6.50
C SER A 45 -1.66 6.80 6.75
N ALA A 46 -1.91 5.90 5.79
CA ALA A 46 -2.92 4.87 5.92
C ALA A 46 -2.47 3.55 5.29
N LEU A 47 -3.06 2.46 5.76
CA LEU A 47 -2.96 1.14 5.16
C LEU A 47 -4.28 0.81 4.46
N LEU A 48 -4.22 0.52 3.17
CA LEU A 48 -5.34 0.03 2.39
C LEU A 48 -5.31 -1.50 2.38
N LYS A 49 -6.36 -2.10 2.94
CA LYS A 49 -6.54 -3.56 3.02
C LYS A 49 -7.57 -4.02 2.02
N PHE A 50 -7.17 -4.95 1.16
CA PHE A 50 -7.97 -5.48 0.06
C PHE A 50 -8.38 -6.91 0.37
N LYS A 51 -9.42 -7.43 -0.29
CA LYS A 51 -9.83 -8.83 -0.11
C LYS A 51 -8.91 -9.81 -0.84
N ASN A 52 -8.31 -9.39 -1.95
CA ASN A 52 -7.45 -10.22 -2.78
C ASN A 52 -6.15 -9.48 -3.13
N SER A 53 -5.03 -10.20 -3.24
CA SER A 53 -3.75 -9.58 -3.61
C SER A 53 -3.73 -9.01 -5.03
N ASN A 54 -4.49 -9.59 -5.97
CA ASN A 54 -4.61 -9.07 -7.34
C ASN A 54 -5.20 -7.65 -7.37
N ASP A 55 -6.19 -7.40 -6.51
CA ASP A 55 -6.86 -6.12 -6.39
C ASP A 55 -5.89 -5.02 -5.90
N VAL A 56 -4.97 -5.39 -5.03
CA VAL A 56 -3.91 -4.52 -4.50
C VAL A 56 -2.94 -4.13 -5.61
N GLU A 57 -2.52 -5.12 -6.40
CA GLU A 57 -1.56 -4.93 -7.50
C GLU A 57 -2.16 -4.08 -8.62
N GLU A 58 -3.41 -4.32 -8.99
CA GLU A 58 -4.15 -3.50 -9.95
C GLU A 58 -4.26 -2.04 -9.45
N ALA A 59 -4.66 -1.85 -8.20
CA ALA A 59 -4.76 -0.53 -7.59
C ALA A 59 -3.41 0.23 -7.59
N TYR A 60 -2.31 -0.48 -7.35
CA TYR A 60 -0.96 0.09 -7.38
C TYR A 60 -0.55 0.55 -8.77
N TYR A 61 -0.68 -0.32 -9.79
CA TYR A 61 -0.31 0.02 -11.16
C TYR A 61 -1.23 1.07 -11.76
N HIS A 62 -2.52 1.01 -11.48
CA HIS A 62 -3.46 2.06 -11.87
C HIS A 62 -2.99 3.41 -11.32
N TYR A 63 -2.63 3.48 -10.04
CA TYR A 63 -2.11 4.71 -9.44
C TYR A 63 -0.85 5.22 -10.16
N LEU A 64 0.14 4.35 -10.39
CA LEU A 64 1.39 4.73 -11.07
C LEU A 64 1.14 5.26 -12.49
N SER A 65 0.11 4.77 -13.18
CA SER A 65 -0.26 5.21 -14.53
C SER A 65 -0.79 6.66 -14.58
N LEU A 66 -1.23 7.23 -13.45
CA LEU A 66 -1.77 8.58 -13.38
C LEU A 66 -0.70 9.69 -13.52
N GLY A 67 0.60 9.32 -13.52
CA GLY A 67 1.70 10.22 -13.85
C GLY A 67 2.37 10.93 -12.67
N SER A 68 3.49 11.62 -12.96
CA SER A 68 4.46 12.13 -11.98
C SER A 68 3.92 13.21 -11.02
N VAL A 69 2.97 14.03 -11.47
CA VAL A 69 2.37 15.09 -10.64
C VAL A 69 1.54 14.51 -9.51
N LEU A 70 0.93 13.34 -9.71
CA LEU A 70 0.10 12.68 -8.70
C LEU A 70 0.93 11.84 -7.73
N ASN A 71 2.01 11.20 -8.19
CA ASN A 71 3.01 10.54 -7.32
C ASN A 71 3.63 11.48 -6.26
N ALA A 72 3.54 12.80 -6.46
CA ALA A 72 3.99 13.78 -5.47
C ALA A 72 3.01 13.96 -4.30
N LEU A 73 1.71 13.68 -4.50
CA LEU A 73 0.67 13.88 -3.48
C LEU A 73 0.50 12.66 -2.57
N VAL A 74 0.48 11.46 -3.15
CA VAL A 74 0.41 10.20 -2.41
C VAL A 74 1.52 9.28 -2.89
N LYS A 75 2.29 8.73 -1.96
CA LYS A 75 3.33 7.73 -2.24
C LYS A 75 2.81 6.36 -1.80
N PRO A 76 2.30 5.53 -2.71
CA PRO A 76 1.89 4.18 -2.37
C PRO A 76 3.10 3.24 -2.33
N ILE A 77 3.01 2.23 -1.47
CA ILE A 77 4.02 1.21 -1.24
C ILE A 77 3.29 -0.13 -1.15
N TYR A 78 3.64 -1.04 -2.05
CA TYR A 78 3.05 -2.37 -2.19
C TYR A 78 3.86 -3.40 -1.40
N GLY A 79 3.19 -4.19 -0.56
CA GLY A 79 3.84 -5.24 0.23
C GLY A 79 2.87 -6.02 1.13
N THR A 80 3.37 -7.01 1.86
CA THR A 80 2.63 -7.63 2.97
C THR A 80 2.55 -6.65 4.14
N GLN A 81 1.60 -6.88 5.04
CA GLN A 81 1.48 -6.08 6.25
C GLN A 81 2.75 -6.17 7.11
N GLU A 82 3.43 -7.33 7.14
CA GLU A 82 4.70 -7.50 7.86
C GLU A 82 5.82 -6.67 7.22
N GLU A 83 5.98 -6.74 5.89
CA GLU A 83 6.98 -5.95 5.15
C GLU A 83 6.81 -4.46 5.43
N ILE A 84 5.57 -3.96 5.32
CA ILE A 84 5.25 -2.56 5.59
C ILE A 84 5.49 -2.20 7.06
N THR A 85 5.13 -3.08 7.99
CA THR A 85 5.32 -2.82 9.43
C THR A 85 6.81 -2.73 9.78
N ASN A 86 7.62 -3.63 9.24
CA ASN A 86 9.06 -3.67 9.47
C ASN A 86 9.79 -2.44 8.91
N ILE A 87 9.30 -1.86 7.82
CA ILE A 87 9.93 -0.72 7.15
C ILE A 87 9.40 0.62 7.69
N TYR A 88 8.08 0.76 7.86
CA TYR A 88 7.44 2.06 8.08
C TYR A 88 6.82 2.24 9.45
N LEU A 89 6.48 1.15 10.16
CA LEU A 89 5.68 1.22 11.40
C LEU A 89 6.44 0.73 12.64
N SER A 90 7.68 0.26 12.45
CA SER A 90 8.56 -0.12 13.55
C SER A 90 9.01 1.12 14.32
N PRO A 91 8.79 1.19 15.65
CA PRO A 91 9.26 2.30 16.45
C PRO A 91 10.79 2.41 16.36
N GLY A 92 11.29 3.56 15.90
CA GLY A 92 12.72 3.87 15.88
C GLY A 92 13.43 3.75 14.53
N LYS A 93 12.73 3.42 13.43
CA LYS A 93 13.30 3.51 12.07
C LYS A 93 12.59 4.60 11.29
N SER A 94 13.21 5.78 11.20
CA SER A 94 12.83 6.76 10.17
C SER A 94 13.06 6.12 8.79
N PRO A 95 12.04 6.07 7.92
CA PRO A 95 12.26 5.66 6.54
C PRO A 95 13.16 6.72 5.88
N LEU A 96 14.28 6.25 5.33
CA LEU A 96 15.31 7.04 4.63
C LEU A 96 14.72 7.88 3.49
#